data_AF-A0A843BHU9-F1
#
_entry.id   AF-A0A843BHU9-F1
#
_cell.length_a   1.000
_cell.length_b   1.000
_cell.length_c   1.000
_cell.angle_alpha   90.00
_cell.angle_beta   90.00
_cell.angle_gamma   90.00
#
_symmetry.space_group_name_H-M   'P 1'
#
loop_
_entity.id
_entity.type
_entity.pdbx_description
1 polymer ?
#
loop_
_entity_poly.entity_id
_entity_poly.type
_entity_poly.pdbx_seq_one_letter_code
_entity_poly.pdbx_strand_id
1 'polypeptide(L)'
;MTGSWVRRRWLDFRMGHSIYLIFLMSFANFMLIFHRLLIERVEWLNNLLGELWVFGILFVFLYVPVAIIVGAWHRKTQIKVETEIQMLQSPLHAKIFRIMIDIQTGKATPDEIEALRNILKGVEDKAK
;
A
#
# COMPACT_ATOMS: atom_id res chain seq x y z
N MET A 1 19.98 -18.25 -8.55
CA MET A 1 19.76 -16.81 -8.29
C MET A 1 19.81 -15.93 -9.55
N THR A 2 19.82 -16.48 -10.76
CA THR A 2 20.04 -15.68 -11.99
C THR A 2 18.80 -14.95 -12.52
N GLY A 3 17.59 -15.34 -12.11
CA GLY A 3 16.35 -14.61 -12.42
C GLY A 3 15.91 -13.56 -11.39
N SER A 4 16.65 -13.35 -10.29
CA SER A 4 16.18 -12.56 -9.14
C SER A 4 16.58 -11.09 -9.17
N TRP A 5 17.72 -10.71 -9.76
CA TRP A 5 18.19 -9.32 -9.70
C TRP A 5 17.26 -8.36 -10.44
N VAL A 6 16.91 -8.69 -11.69
CA VAL A 6 15.98 -7.88 -12.50
C VAL A 6 14.59 -7.84 -11.84
N ARG A 7 14.10 -8.97 -11.33
CA ARG A 7 12.80 -9.03 -10.65
C ARG A 7 12.77 -8.20 -9.37
N ARG A 8 13.86 -8.21 -8.59
CA ARG A 8 14.02 -7.39 -7.37
C ARG A 8 14.08 -5.91 -7.73
N ARG A 9 14.91 -5.52 -8.71
CA ARG A 9 14.97 -4.11 -9.17
C ARG A 9 13.66 -3.63 -9.77
N TRP A 10 12.94 -4.48 -10.50
CA TRP A 10 11.60 -4.17 -10.99
C TRP A 10 10.60 -3.98 -9.84
N LEU A 11 10.67 -4.83 -8.80
CA LEU A 11 9.86 -4.65 -7.61
C LEU A 11 10.19 -3.34 -6.90
N ASP A 12 11.47 -3.06 -6.67
CA ASP A 12 11.94 -1.82 -6.02
C ASP A 12 11.49 -0.59 -6.80
N PHE A 13 11.62 -0.62 -8.13
CA PHE A 13 11.13 0.44 -9.01
C PHE A 13 9.62 0.64 -8.87
N ARG A 14 8.82 -0.44 -8.97
CA ARG A 14 7.36 -0.32 -8.83
C ARG A 14 6.95 0.17 -7.45
N MET A 15 7.61 -0.28 -6.39
CA MET A 15 7.37 0.19 -5.03
C MET A 15 7.73 1.67 -4.90
N GLY A 16 8.92 2.07 -5.34
CA GLY A 16 9.34 3.47 -5.30
C GLY A 16 8.41 4.39 -6.10
N HIS A 17 8.05 3.96 -7.31
CA HIS A 17 7.10 4.68 -8.15
C HIS A 17 5.71 4.77 -7.52
N SER A 18 5.14 3.65 -7.08
CA SER A 18 3.73 3.59 -6.62
C SER A 18 3.54 4.15 -5.21
N ILE A 19 4.56 4.11 -4.36
CA ILE A 19 4.47 4.59 -2.97
C ILE A 19 4.79 6.08 -2.90
N TYR A 20 5.82 6.56 -3.61
CA TYR A 20 6.33 7.92 -3.45
C TYR A 20 6.11 8.82 -4.67
N LEU A 21 6.45 8.36 -5.87
CA LEU A 21 6.50 9.23 -7.04
C LEU A 21 5.11 9.49 -7.65
N ILE A 22 4.25 8.47 -7.67
CA ILE A 22 2.94 8.55 -8.32
C ILE A 22 2.06 9.61 -7.68
N PHE A 23 2.19 9.83 -6.37
CA PHE A 23 1.45 10.87 -5.67
C PHE A 23 1.81 12.24 -6.24
N LEU A 24 3.09 12.61 -6.27
CA LEU A 24 3.52 13.92 -6.75
C LEU A 24 3.19 14.13 -8.23
N MET A 25 3.42 13.12 -9.07
CA MET A 25 3.10 13.20 -10.49
C MET A 25 1.60 13.33 -10.75
N SER A 26 0.79 12.49 -10.09
CA SER A 26 -0.68 12.55 -10.24
C SER A 26 -1.24 13.85 -9.69
N PHE A 27 -0.69 14.34 -8.57
CA PHE A 27 -1.06 15.61 -7.99
C PHE A 27 -0.74 16.77 -8.93
N ALA A 28 0.48 16.86 -9.46
CA ALA A 28 0.86 17.89 -10.42
C ALA A 28 0.02 17.84 -11.70
N ASN A 29 -0.19 16.65 -12.26
CA ASN A 29 -1.02 16.46 -13.45
C ASN A 29 -2.47 16.87 -13.20
N PHE A 30 -3.05 16.44 -12.08
CA PHE A 30 -4.40 16.83 -11.68
C PHE A 30 -4.52 18.34 -11.55
N MET A 31 -3.58 18.98 -10.85
CA MET A 31 -3.52 20.42 -10.67
C MET A 31 -3.50 21.16 -12.01
N LEU A 32 -2.63 20.77 -12.93
CA LEU A 32 -2.49 21.41 -14.25
C LEU A 32 -3.74 21.19 -15.12
N ILE A 33 -4.29 19.98 -15.13
CA ILE A 33 -5.48 19.65 -15.93
C ILE A 33 -6.71 20.40 -15.40
N PHE A 34 -6.94 20.38 -14.08
CA PHE A 34 -8.07 21.07 -13.46
C PHE A 34 -7.96 22.57 -13.63
N HIS A 35 -6.76 23.13 -13.43
CA HIS A 35 -6.55 24.55 -13.65
C HIS A 35 -6.88 24.95 -15.09
N ARG A 36 -6.30 24.27 -16.08
CA ARG A 36 -6.48 24.62 -17.50
C ARG A 36 -7.86 24.30 -18.08
N LEU A 37 -8.48 23.20 -17.65
CA LEU A 37 -9.75 22.73 -18.23
C LEU A 37 -10.98 23.16 -17.45
N LEU A 38 -10.85 23.49 -16.17
CA LEU A 38 -11.98 23.90 -15.33
C LEU A 38 -11.85 25.35 -14.88
N ILE A 39 -10.74 25.70 -14.22
CA ILE A 39 -10.58 27.02 -13.59
C ILE A 39 -10.53 28.13 -14.65
N GLU A 40 -9.66 28.01 -15.64
CA GLU A 40 -9.50 29.03 -16.70
C GLU A 40 -10.74 29.15 -17.59
N ARG A 41 -11.54 28.09 -17.72
CA ARG A 41 -12.71 28.06 -18.61
C ARG A 41 -13.97 28.65 -18.00
N VAL A 42 -14.04 28.73 -16.68
CA VAL A 42 -15.22 29.21 -15.96
C VAL A 42 -14.90 30.58 -15.38
N GLU A 43 -15.54 31.62 -15.89
CA GLU A 43 -15.19 33.03 -15.64
C GLU A 43 -15.10 33.38 -14.15
N TRP A 44 -16.06 32.96 -13.33
CA TRP A 44 -16.03 33.23 -11.89
C TRP A 44 -14.90 32.49 -11.15
N LEU A 45 -14.53 31.29 -11.60
CA LEU A 45 -13.40 30.54 -11.04
C LEU A 45 -12.08 31.15 -11.47
N ASN A 46 -11.96 31.54 -12.73
CA ASN A 46 -10.77 32.18 -13.26
C ASN A 46 -10.48 33.50 -12.54
N ASN A 47 -11.50 34.30 -12.25
CA ASN A 47 -11.34 35.55 -11.52
C ASN A 47 -10.84 35.35 -10.08
N LEU A 48 -11.14 34.22 -9.44
CA LEU A 48 -10.74 33.93 -8.06
C LEU A 48 -9.44 33.12 -7.95
N LEU A 49 -9.24 32.16 -8.87
CA LEU A 49 -8.23 31.09 -8.80
C LEU A 49 -7.41 30.95 -10.10
N GLY A 50 -7.50 31.90 -11.02
CA GLY A 50 -6.81 31.87 -12.32
C GLY A 50 -5.28 31.79 -12.21
N GLU A 51 -4.72 32.25 -11.09
CA GLU A 51 -3.31 32.04 -10.76
C GLU A 51 -3.07 30.62 -10.24
N LEU A 52 -2.27 29.83 -10.97
CA LEU A 52 -2.03 28.41 -10.65
C LEU A 52 -1.54 28.18 -9.21
N TRP A 53 -0.70 29.08 -8.70
CA TRP A 53 -0.16 28.97 -7.33
C TRP A 53 -1.24 29.23 -6.26
N VAL A 54 -2.18 30.15 -6.51
CA VAL A 54 -3.31 30.44 -5.62
C VAL A 54 -4.23 29.22 -5.55
N PHE A 55 -4.58 28.66 -6.70
CA PHE A 55 -5.35 27.42 -6.79
C PHE A 55 -4.63 26.27 -6.07
N GLY A 56 -3.32 26.12 -6.27
CA GLY A 56 -2.51 25.07 -5.63
C GLY A 56 -2.49 25.14 -4.13
N ILE A 57 -2.28 26.33 -3.56
CA ILE A 57 -2.29 26.51 -2.11
C ILE A 57 -3.66 26.16 -1.54
N LEU A 58 -4.74 26.72 -2.10
CA LEU A 58 -6.11 26.45 -1.64
C LEU A 58 -6.45 24.96 -1.74
N PHE A 59 -6.08 24.33 -2.85
CA PHE A 59 -6.33 22.91 -3.06
C PHE A 59 -5.60 22.06 -2.02
N VAL A 60 -4.32 22.33 -1.72
CA VAL A 60 -3.58 21.60 -0.67
C VAL A 60 -4.25 21.76 0.70
N PHE A 61 -4.65 22.98 1.05
CA PHE A 61 -5.31 23.26 2.33
C PHE A 61 -6.64 22.53 2.49
N LEU A 62 -7.37 22.27 1.41
CA LEU A 62 -8.62 21.51 1.46
C LEU A 62 -8.39 20.00 1.32
N TYR A 63 -7.55 19.59 0.38
CA TYR A 63 -7.30 18.20 0.04
C TYR A 63 -6.62 17.45 1.17
N VAL A 64 -5.61 18.02 1.82
CA VAL A 64 -4.87 17.32 2.89
C VAL A 64 -5.77 16.96 4.07
N PRO A 65 -6.57 17.88 4.66
CA PRO A 65 -7.51 17.52 5.71
C PRO A 65 -8.55 16.50 5.27
N VAL A 66 -9.14 16.66 4.07
CA VAL A 66 -10.13 15.70 3.54
C VAL A 66 -9.51 14.31 3.41
N ALA A 67 -8.29 14.21 2.87
CA ALA A 67 -7.57 12.95 2.74
C ALA A 67 -7.27 12.32 4.11
N ILE A 68 -6.89 13.11 5.11
CA ILE A 68 -6.68 12.63 6.50
C ILE A 68 -7.99 12.07 7.08
N ILE A 69 -9.11 12.76 6.90
CA ILE A 69 -10.43 12.34 7.41
C ILE A 69 -10.85 11.03 6.74
N VAL A 70 -10.80 10.96 5.42
CA VAL A 70 -11.14 9.74 4.66
C VAL A 70 -10.21 8.59 5.04
N GLY A 71 -8.90 8.85 5.17
CA GLY A 71 -7.94 7.84 5.62
C GLY A 71 -8.20 7.34 7.04
N ALA A 72 -8.56 8.23 7.96
CA ALA A 72 -8.93 7.86 9.32
C ALA A 72 -10.23 7.03 9.36
N TRP A 73 -11.21 7.36 8.53
CA TRP A 73 -12.43 6.57 8.35
C TRP A 73 -12.13 5.18 7.78
N HIS A 74 -11.33 5.12 6.72
CA HIS A 74 -10.91 3.86 6.09
C HIS A 74 -10.17 2.96 7.09
N ARG A 75 -9.22 3.53 7.87
CA ARG A 75 -8.49 2.80 8.92
C ARG A 75 -9.42 2.12 9.93
N LYS A 76 -10.52 2.79 10.30
CA LYS A 76 -11.46 2.28 11.30
C LYS A 76 -12.44 1.24 10.72
N THR A 77 -12.72 1.29 9.42
CA THR A 77 -13.81 0.51 8.80
C THR A 77 -13.31 -0.62 7.89
N GLN A 78 -12.34 -0.35 7.02
CA GLN A 78 -11.96 -1.26 5.92
C GLN A 78 -10.76 -2.15 6.24
N ILE A 79 -9.80 -1.70 7.06
CA ILE A 79 -8.57 -2.49 7.33
C ILE A 79 -8.86 -3.90 7.84
N LYS A 80 -9.92 -4.08 8.65
CA LYS A 80 -10.30 -5.40 9.16
C LYS A 80 -10.65 -6.37 8.02
N VAL A 81 -11.47 -5.89 7.08
CA VAL A 81 -11.91 -6.66 5.91
C VAL A 81 -10.74 -6.96 4.98
N GLU A 82 -9.87 -5.99 4.73
CA GLU A 82 -8.67 -6.19 3.90
C GLU A 82 -7.72 -7.22 4.51
N THR A 83 -7.48 -7.12 5.83
CA THR A 83 -6.61 -8.05 6.56
C THR A 83 -7.19 -9.47 6.50
N GLU A 84 -8.49 -9.62 6.68
CA GLU A 84 -9.17 -10.92 6.58
C GLU A 84 -9.00 -11.53 5.18
N ILE A 85 -9.26 -10.77 4.12
CA ILE A 85 -9.10 -11.23 2.73
C ILE A 85 -7.64 -11.64 2.48
N GLN A 86 -6.67 -10.84 2.92
CA GLN A 86 -5.25 -11.15 2.76
C GLN A 86 -4.84 -12.44 3.50
N MET A 87 -5.36 -12.65 4.72
CA MET A 87 -5.11 -13.88 5.47
C MET A 87 -5.71 -15.10 4.77
N LEU A 88 -6.93 -14.97 4.23
CA LEU A 88 -7.60 -16.06 3.49
C LEU A 88 -6.88 -16.41 2.18
N GLN A 89 -6.26 -15.43 1.51
CA GLN A 89 -5.50 -15.65 0.28
C GLN A 89 -4.24 -16.51 0.48
N SER A 90 -3.71 -16.62 1.70
CA SER A 90 -2.50 -17.40 2.00
C SER A 90 -2.79 -18.54 3.00
N PRO A 91 -3.16 -19.75 2.51
CA PRO A 91 -3.35 -20.92 3.36
C PRO A 91 -2.11 -21.28 4.20
N LEU A 92 -0.93 -20.85 3.75
CA LEU A 92 0.33 -21.05 4.45
C LEU A 92 0.36 -20.33 5.80
N HIS A 93 -0.10 -19.08 5.88
CA HIS A 93 -0.11 -18.34 7.14
C HIS A 93 -1.01 -19.02 8.16
N ALA A 94 -2.23 -19.38 7.75
CA ALA A 94 -3.16 -20.13 8.59
C ALA A 94 -2.55 -21.47 9.07
N LYS A 95 -1.87 -22.21 8.19
CA LYS A 95 -1.20 -23.47 8.53
C LYS A 95 -0.08 -23.28 9.56
N ILE A 96 0.76 -22.25 9.40
CA ILE A 96 1.84 -21.95 10.35
C ILE A 96 1.26 -21.58 11.72
N PHE A 97 0.25 -20.70 11.77
CA PHE A 97 -0.41 -20.33 13.03
C PHE A 97 -1.07 -21.53 13.72
N ARG A 98 -1.72 -22.41 12.96
CA ARG A 98 -2.29 -23.65 13.50
C ARG A 98 -1.23 -24.52 14.16
N ILE A 99 -0.13 -24.82 13.45
CA ILE A 99 0.95 -25.67 13.97
C ILE A 99 1.56 -25.05 15.24
N MET A 100 1.72 -23.73 15.32
CA MET A 100 2.20 -23.07 16.54
C MET A 100 1.27 -23.29 17.74
N ILE A 101 -0.05 -23.25 17.54
CA ILE A 101 -1.05 -23.53 18.58
C ILE A 101 -1.02 -25.02 18.97
N ASP A 102 -0.90 -25.91 17.99
CA ASP A 102 -0.82 -27.36 18.22
C ASP A 102 0.43 -27.73 19.04
N ILE A 103 1.55 -27.02 18.85
CA ILE A 103 2.77 -27.20 19.65
C ILE A 103 2.52 -26.81 21.11
N GLN A 104 1.90 -25.65 21.36
CA GLN A 104 1.61 -25.19 22.72
C GLN A 104 0.59 -26.07 23.45
N THR A 105 -0.37 -26.63 22.72
CA THR A 105 -1.41 -27.51 23.27
C THR A 105 -0.99 -28.98 23.36
N GLY A 106 0.23 -29.33 22.93
CA GLY A 106 0.76 -30.70 22.94
C GLY A 106 0.10 -31.64 21.92
N LYS A 107 -0.62 -31.08 20.93
CA LYS A 107 -1.32 -31.83 19.87
C LYS A 107 -0.53 -31.93 18.57
N ALA A 108 0.58 -31.19 18.45
CA ALA A 108 1.40 -31.19 17.25
C ALA A 108 2.09 -32.53 17.03
N THR A 109 2.02 -33.02 15.79
CA THR A 109 2.75 -34.22 15.38
C THR A 109 4.24 -33.89 15.16
N PRO A 110 5.17 -34.82 15.43
CA PRO A 110 6.60 -34.61 15.18
C PRO A 110 6.91 -34.18 13.73
N ASP A 111 6.18 -34.75 12.77
CA ASP A 111 6.33 -34.48 11.33
C ASP A 111 5.94 -33.02 10.97
N GLU A 112 4.90 -32.46 11.60
CA GLU A 112 4.49 -31.07 11.38
C GLU A 112 5.52 -30.08 11.95
N ILE A 113 6.13 -30.41 13.09
CA ILE A 113 7.18 -29.60 13.70
C ILE A 113 8.43 -29.60 12.82
N GLU A 114 8.79 -30.76 12.27
CA GLU A 114 9.94 -30.88 11.37
C GLU A 114 9.70 -30.16 10.04
N ALA A 115 8.51 -30.30 9.46
CA ALA A 115 8.11 -29.57 8.26
C ALA A 115 8.20 -28.04 8.45
N LEU A 116 7.69 -27.54 9.58
CA LEU A 116 7.79 -26.11 9.91
C LEU A 116 9.24 -25.68 10.07
N ARG A 117 10.06 -26.45 10.77
CA ARG A 117 11.49 -26.17 10.97
C ARG A 117 12.25 -26.10 9.65
N ASN A 118 11.96 -26.99 8.70
CA ASN A 118 12.60 -27.00 7.39
C ASN A 118 12.20 -25.79 6.54
N ILE A 119 10.94 -25.35 6.63
CA ILE A 119 10.49 -24.10 5.99
C ILE A 119 11.27 -22.90 6.57
N LEU A 120 11.36 -22.81 7.90
CA LEU A 120 12.05 -21.70 8.59
C LEU A 120 13.54 -21.65 8.25
N LYS A 121 14.25 -22.77 8.33
CA LYS A 121 15.67 -22.86 7.93
C LYS A 121 15.86 -22.46 6.47
N GLY A 122 14.98 -22.93 5.58
CA GLY A 122 15.02 -22.55 4.17
C GLY A 122 14.79 -21.06 3.91
N VAL A 123 14.16 -20.32 4.83
CA VAL A 123 14.06 -18.86 4.79
C VAL A 123 15.33 -18.23 5.34
N GLU A 124 15.84 -18.69 6.48
CA GLU A 124 17.08 -18.19 7.10
C GLU A 124 18.29 -18.30 6.17
N ASP A 125 18.43 -19.44 5.49
CA ASP A 125 19.52 -19.69 4.55
C ASP A 125 19.42 -18.82 3.29
N LYS A 126 18.22 -18.39 2.92
CA LYS A 126 17.97 -17.46 1.80
C LYS A 126 18.05 -15.99 2.19
N ALA A 127 18.01 -15.69 3.49
CA ALA A 127 18.08 -14.34 4.04
C ALA A 127 19.52 -13.87 4.31
N LYS A 128 20.47 -14.82 4.44
CA LYS A 128 21.92 -14.56 4.40
C LYS A 128 22.38 -14.25 2.97
#